data_AF-A0A2M7Q1X6-F1
#
_entry.id   AF-A0A2M7Q1X6-F1
#
_cell.length_a   1.000
_cell.length_b   1.000
_cell.length_c   1.000
_cell.angle_alpha   90.00
_cell.angle_beta   90.00
_cell.angle_gamma   90.00
#
_symmetry.space_group_name_H-M   'P 1'
#
loop_
_entity.id
_entity.type
_entity.pdbx_description
1 polymer ?
#
loop_
_entity_poly.entity_id
_entity_poly.type
_entity_poly.pdbx_seq_one_letter_code
_entity_poly.pdbx_strand_id
1 'polypeptide(L)' 'MSMLDVLDRLEQLELLKSAELWMDYRKLRNVLTHEYPDNREEILEGIQVALKVFHEMKGVQSSMRKYVKK' A
#
# COMPACT_ATOMS: atom_id res chain seq x y z
N MET A 1 -17.93 -8.82 -3.36
CA MET A 1 -16.62 -8.88 -2.71
C MET A 1 -16.27 -7.48 -2.25
N SER A 2 -16.00 -7.32 -0.97
CA SER A 2 -15.43 -6.11 -0.40
C SER A 2 -13.96 -5.95 -0.84
N MET A 3 -13.39 -4.76 -0.67
CA MET A 3 -11.95 -4.55 -0.87
C MET A 3 -11.14 -5.50 0.02
N LEU A 4 -11.58 -5.76 1.26
CA LEU A 4 -10.90 -6.67 2.18
C LEU A 4 -10.91 -8.10 1.65
N ASP A 5 -12.05 -8.57 1.13
CA ASP A 5 -12.16 -9.93 0.56
C ASP A 5 -11.16 -10.15 -0.59
N VAL A 6 -10.91 -9.10 -1.40
CA VAL A 6 -9.93 -9.15 -2.48
C VAL A 6 -8.51 -9.26 -1.92
N LEU A 7 -8.21 -8.55 -0.83
CA LEU A 7 -6.88 -8.57 -0.21
C LEU A 7 -6.59 -9.88 0.49
N ASP A 8 -7.57 -10.39 1.24
CA ASP A 8 -7.49 -11.70 1.87
C ASP A 8 -7.25 -12.77 0.80
N ARG A 9 -7.91 -12.66 -0.35
CA ARG A 9 -7.68 -13.58 -1.47
C ARG A 9 -6.29 -13.42 -2.09
N LEU A 10 -5.78 -12.21 -2.23
CA LEU A 10 -4.42 -11.96 -2.75
C LEU A 10 -3.34 -12.46 -1.80
N GLU A 11 -3.58 -12.37 -0.49
CA GLU A 11 -2.72 -12.91 0.56
C GLU A 11 -2.72 -14.44 0.54
N GLN A 12 -3.89 -15.08 0.43
CA GLN A 12 -4.01 -16.54 0.27
C GLN A 12 -3.30 -17.08 -0.99
N LEU A 13 -3.20 -16.26 -2.03
CA LEU A 13 -2.48 -16.59 -3.26
C LEU A 13 -0.97 -16.26 -3.19
N GLU A 14 -0.48 -15.82 -2.02
CA GLU A 14 0.90 -15.38 -1.77
C GLU A 14 1.36 -14.23 -2.70
N LEU A 15 0.42 -13.51 -3.30
CA LEU A 15 0.68 -12.35 -4.16
C LEU A 15 0.84 -11.06 -3.37
N LEU A 16 0.26 -11.03 -2.16
CA LEU A 16 0.39 -9.98 -1.17
C LEU A 16 0.95 -10.57 0.12
N LYS A 17 1.87 -9.88 0.78
CA LYS A 17 2.45 -10.38 2.04
C LYS A 17 1.46 -10.36 3.21
N SER A 18 0.59 -9.34 3.23
CA SER A 18 -0.44 -9.17 4.26
C SER A 18 -1.49 -8.17 3.78
N ALA A 19 -2.76 -8.49 3.98
CA ALA A 19 -3.88 -7.57 3.76
C ALA A 19 -3.83 -6.36 4.71
N GLU A 20 -3.33 -6.54 5.94
CA GLU A 20 -3.19 -5.46 6.94
C GLU A 20 -2.21 -4.37 6.46
N LEU A 21 -1.13 -4.76 5.78
CA LEU A 21 -0.16 -3.82 5.22
C LEU A 21 -0.83 -2.83 4.26
N TRP A 22 -1.87 -3.26 3.53
CA TRP A 22 -2.62 -2.36 2.65
C TRP A 22 -3.43 -1.32 3.42
N MET A 23 -3.86 -1.64 4.64
CA MET A 23 -4.55 -0.70 5.52
C MET A 23 -3.60 0.41 6.00
N ASP A 24 -2.34 0.09 6.27
CA ASP A 24 -1.34 1.10 6.66
C ASP A 24 -0.99 2.04 5.50
N TYR A 25 -0.90 1.50 4.30
CA TYR A 25 -0.75 2.29 3.06
C TYR A 25 -1.95 3.22 2.81
N ARG A 26 -3.16 2.80 3.19
CA ARG A 26 -4.33 3.69 3.15
C ARG A 26 -4.25 4.82 4.17
N LYS A 27 -3.80 4.54 5.40
CA LYS A 27 -3.58 5.58 6.43
C LYS A 27 -2.54 6.59 5.95
N LEU A 28 -1.43 6.10 5.39
CA LEU A 28 -0.38 6.93 4.82
C LEU A 28 -0.91 7.85 3.71
N ARG A 29 -1.71 7.30 2.79
CA ARG A 29 -2.37 8.09 1.74
C ARG A 29 -3.25 9.17 2.34
N ASN A 30 -4.02 8.86 3.40
CA ASN A 30 -4.88 9.84 4.05
C ASN A 30 -4.07 11.00 4.64
N VAL A 31 -2.96 10.72 5.33
CA VAL A 31 -2.02 11.73 5.86
C VAL A 31 -1.51 12.63 4.74
N LEU A 32 -1.06 12.04 3.63
CA LEU A 32 -0.51 12.80 2.50
C LEU A 32 -1.54 13.65 1.74
N THR A 33 -2.80 13.24 1.76
CA THR A 33 -3.90 13.99 1.10
C THR A 33 -4.62 14.96 2.04
N HIS A 34 -4.24 15.00 3.32
CA HIS A 34 -4.92 15.84 4.29
C HIS A 34 -4.50 17.30 4.09
N GLU A 35 -5.49 18.19 3.90
CA GLU A 35 -5.27 19.59 3.52
C GLU A 35 -5.01 20.53 4.71
N TYR A 36 -4.68 20.02 5.92
CA TYR A 36 -4.39 20.91 7.05
C TYR A 36 -2.96 21.49 6.92
N PRO A 37 -2.80 22.81 6.75
CA PRO A 37 -1.51 23.44 6.42
C PRO A 37 -0.45 23.36 7.52
N ASP A 38 -0.83 22.99 8.74
CA ASP A 38 -0.03 23.18 9.95
C ASP A 38 0.88 22.00 10.31
N ASN A 39 0.80 20.86 9.60
CA ASN A 39 1.58 19.66 9.91
C ASN A 39 2.65 19.31 8.87
N ARG A 40 3.52 20.28 8.53
CA ARG A 40 4.61 20.09 7.55
C ARG A 40 5.55 18.93 7.88
N GLU A 41 5.85 18.71 9.15
CA GLU A 41 6.70 17.59 9.60
C GLU A 41 6.04 16.24 9.33
N GLU A 42 4.75 16.09 9.64
CA GLU A 42 4.00 14.86 9.38
C GLU A 42 3.92 14.55 7.88
N ILE A 43 3.77 15.58 7.03
CA ILE A 43 3.80 15.42 5.57
C ILE A 43 5.17 14.96 5.09
N LEU A 44 6.27 15.56 5.61
CA LEU A 44 7.63 15.15 5.26
C LEU A 44 7.91 13.70 5.66
N GLU A 45 7.53 13.31 6.87
CA GLU A 45 7.63 11.91 7.33
C GLU A 45 6.79 10.98 6.45
N GLY A 46 5.56 11.38 6.14
CA GLY A 46 4.68 10.65 5.22
C GLY A 46 5.31 10.45 3.84
N ILE A 47 5.96 11.47 3.28
CA ILE A 47 6.63 11.35 1.97
C ILE A 47 7.80 10.35 2.06
N GLN A 48 8.61 10.41 3.12
CA GLN A 48 9.71 9.47 3.32
C GLN A 48 9.23 8.03 3.43
N VAL A 49 8.13 7.80 4.16
CA VAL A 49 7.50 6.48 4.25
C VAL A 49 6.96 6.06 2.88
N ALA A 50 6.29 6.95 2.15
CA ALA A 50 5.73 6.65 0.82
C ALA A 50 6.79 6.22 -0.19
N LEU A 51 7.99 6.79 -0.13
CA LEU A 51 9.11 6.36 -0.98
C LEU A 51 9.53 4.91 -0.70
N LYS A 52 9.50 4.47 0.56
CA LYS A 52 9.77 3.06 0.93
C LYS A 52 8.64 2.16 0.45
N VAL A 53 7.41 2.53 0.76
CA VAL A 53 6.19 1.80 0.36
C VAL A 53 6.10 1.61 -1.14
N PHE A 54 6.49 2.60 -1.93
CA PHE A 54 6.51 2.51 -3.39
C PHE A 54 7.37 1.35 -3.91
N HIS A 55 8.52 1.08 -3.28
CA HIS A 55 9.37 -0.04 -3.65
C HIS A 55 8.68 -1.38 -3.36
N GLU A 56 7.98 -1.48 -2.23
CA GLU A 56 7.22 -2.68 -1.89
C GLU A 56 6.05 -2.91 -2.84
N MET A 57 5.29 -1.85 -3.17
CA MET A 57 4.19 -1.90 -4.12
C MET A 57 4.65 -2.35 -5.51
N LYS A 58 5.84 -1.93 -5.96
CA LYS A 58 6.45 -2.45 -7.20
C LYS A 58 6.69 -3.95 -7.14
N GLY A 59 7.14 -4.46 -6.00
CA GLY A 59 7.31 -5.89 -5.78
C GLY A 59 5.99 -6.66 -5.94
N VAL A 60 4.94 -6.19 -5.25
CA VAL A 60 3.58 -6.76 -5.35
C VAL A 60 3.07 -6.74 -6.80
N GLN A 61 3.21 -5.61 -7.50
CA GLN A 61 2.81 -5.50 -8.90
C GLN A 61 3.57 -6.49 -9.80
N SER A 62 4.87 -6.66 -9.57
CA SER A 62 5.70 -7.62 -10.30
C SER A 62 5.23 -9.06 -10.06
N SER A 63 4.93 -9.44 -8.81
CA SER A 63 4.39 -10.77 -8.47
C SER A 63 3.07 -11.03 -9.18
N MET A 64 2.15 -10.06 -9.16
CA MET A 64 0.86 -10.14 -9.86
C MET A 64 1.05 -10.32 -11.38
N ARG A 65 1.97 -9.55 -12.00
CA ARG A 65 2.27 -9.67 -13.44
C ARG A 65 2.83 -11.04 -13.80
N LYS A 66 3.66 -11.63 -12.93
CA LYS A 66 4.20 -12.99 -13.15
C LYS A 66 3.11 -14.04 -13.03
N TYR A 67 2.20 -13.90 -12.07
CA TYR A 67 1.08 -14.82 -11.87
C TYR A 67 0.14 -14.87 -13.08
N VAL A 68 -0.22 -13.73 -13.66
CA VAL A 68 -1.13 -13.64 -14.82
C VAL A 68 -0.51 -14.15 -16.12
N LYS A 69 0.83 -14.12 -16.23
CA LYS A 69 1.56 -14.62 -17.42
C LYS A 69 1.82 -16.13 -17.38
N LYS A 70 1.50 -16.79 -16.28
CA LYS A 70 1.64 -18.22 -16.07
C LYS A 70 0.36 -18.94 -16.49
#